data_AF-A0A177F527-F1
#
_entry.id   AF-A0A177F527-F1
#
_cell.length_a   1.000
_cell.length_b   1.000
_cell.length_c   1.000
_cell.angle_alpha   90.00
_cell.angle_beta   90.00
_cell.angle_gamma   90.00
#
_symmetry.space_group_name_H-M   'P 1'
#
loop_
_entity.id
_entity.type
_entity.pdbx_description
1 polymer ?
#
loop_
_entity_poly.entity_id
_entity_poly.type
_entity_poly.pdbx_seq_one_letter_code
_entity_poly.pdbx_strand_id
1 'polypeptide(L)'
;MGSQPDAEAGASADEDDYMNMTFEDTASSATTKNETLTQRKKRLAREAEIKGRPKSKAELAQEERKKREEALNTTTLDTSNRGFKMMAALGYKPGTALGAAPRTTTADGSGGGKDDRLLEPIGLEMRESRSGIGADAEKKRKFREEVEARQEADKKRKVEAGEFRERQQKEREEKKMEGQVWAAMKVCERLDEEDDLEQSVDGKPDPAQKPRRSKPLKAVNVLWRGLVKQRAINERDRRMRYDLYQSLSRRPDYIDPDEEKEDQMAMGKKTELEEVDVDLDEEDEELNEFETLEVSEKLSKLVEYLRERWHYCFWCKCRYPDDKMEGCPGTTEEDHD
;
A
#
# COMPACT_ATOMS: atom_id res chain seq x y z
N MET A 1 77.41 14.09 66.70
CA MET A 1 78.29 13.78 65.57
C MET A 1 77.35 13.51 64.40
N GLY A 2 76.90 14.54 63.67
CA GLY A 2 77.61 15.21 62.57
C GLY A 2 77.67 14.26 61.36
N SER A 3 77.30 14.55 60.13
CA SER A 3 76.91 15.77 59.41
C SER A 3 76.40 15.28 58.02
N GLN A 4 75.46 15.97 57.36
CA GLN A 4 75.42 15.99 55.88
C GLN A 4 76.59 16.88 55.39
N PRO A 5 77.09 16.78 54.12
CA PRO A 5 76.46 17.45 52.96
C PRO A 5 76.63 16.69 51.60
N ASP A 6 75.66 16.80 50.67
CA ASP A 6 75.60 17.64 49.43
C ASP A 6 76.48 17.11 48.26
N ALA A 7 75.91 16.69 47.13
CA ALA A 7 75.38 17.46 45.99
C ALA A 7 76.45 18.19 45.16
N GLU A 8 76.71 17.74 43.93
CA GLU A 8 76.59 18.56 42.71
C GLU A 8 76.76 17.75 41.41
N ALA A 9 76.31 18.37 40.32
CA ALA A 9 75.95 17.81 39.03
C ALA A 9 77.10 17.66 38.02
N GLY A 10 76.88 16.84 36.98
CA GLY A 10 77.73 16.79 35.79
C GLY A 10 77.27 15.73 34.79
N ALA A 11 76.77 16.18 33.64
CA ALA A 11 76.19 15.40 32.55
C ALA A 11 77.17 14.45 31.84
N SER A 12 76.66 13.31 31.37
CA SER A 12 77.02 12.76 30.04
C SER A 12 75.90 11.83 29.56
N ALA A 13 75.38 12.17 28.38
CA ALA A 13 74.51 11.36 27.55
C ALA A 13 75.36 10.37 26.72
N ASP A 14 74.65 9.47 26.02
CA ASP A 14 75.12 8.40 25.13
C ASP A 14 75.47 7.11 25.90
N GLU A 15 74.88 5.93 25.64
CA GLU A 15 74.53 5.30 24.36
C GLU A 15 73.38 4.27 24.56
N ASP A 16 72.14 4.61 24.21
CA ASP A 16 71.02 3.65 24.14
C ASP A 16 70.76 3.22 22.69
N ASP A 17 71.23 2.00 22.35
CA ASP A 17 70.67 1.04 21.40
C ASP A 17 70.09 1.59 20.07
N TYR A 18 70.90 2.38 19.36
CA TYR A 18 70.71 2.67 17.94
C TYR A 18 71.10 1.43 17.13
N MET A 19 70.18 0.46 16.98
CA MET A 19 70.04 -0.47 15.83
C MET A 19 69.10 -1.67 16.08
N ASN A 20 68.37 -1.76 17.20
CA ASN A 20 67.39 -2.84 17.40
C ASN A 20 65.93 -2.39 17.22
N MET A 21 65.51 -2.16 15.98
CA MET A 21 64.09 -2.14 15.60
C MET A 21 63.82 -3.35 14.71
N THR A 22 63.54 -4.50 15.33
CA THR A 22 62.99 -5.66 14.65
C THR A 22 61.60 -5.31 14.11
N PHE A 23 61.46 -5.24 12.79
CA PHE A 23 60.15 -5.14 12.15
C PHE A 23 59.45 -6.50 12.25
N GLU A 24 58.51 -6.62 13.19
CA GLU A 24 57.51 -7.69 13.10
C GLU A 24 56.65 -7.41 11.85
N ASP A 25 56.65 -8.36 10.91
CA ASP A 25 55.76 -8.39 9.77
C ASP A 25 54.31 -8.29 10.26
N THR A 26 53.72 -7.10 10.17
CA THR A 26 52.32 -6.85 10.50
C THR A 26 51.40 -7.33 9.37
N ALA A 27 51.45 -8.63 9.07
CA ALA A 27 50.49 -9.31 8.22
C ALA A 27 49.05 -9.28 8.81
N SER A 28 48.88 -8.80 10.05
CA SER A 28 47.60 -8.66 10.74
C SER A 28 46.95 -7.28 10.64
N SER A 29 47.54 -6.30 9.94
CA SER A 29 46.99 -4.93 9.81
C SER A 29 46.15 -4.70 8.54
N ALA A 30 45.85 -5.75 7.77
CA ALA A 30 45.14 -5.65 6.49
C ALA A 30 43.64 -5.27 6.59
N THR A 31 43.11 -4.94 7.77
CA THR A 31 41.73 -4.49 7.95
C THR A 31 41.59 -2.98 8.17
N THR A 32 42.68 -2.24 8.41
CA THR A 32 42.62 -0.78 8.36
C THR A 32 42.79 -0.34 6.92
N LYS A 33 41.70 0.15 6.30
CA LYS A 33 41.76 0.82 5.00
C LYS A 33 42.93 1.81 5.04
N ASN A 34 43.93 1.63 4.18
CA ASN A 34 45.09 2.50 4.10
C ASN A 34 44.61 3.92 3.80
N GLU A 35 44.44 4.72 4.85
CA GLU A 35 43.92 6.08 4.71
C GLU A 35 44.97 6.91 3.98
N THR A 36 44.52 7.58 2.92
CA THR A 36 45.36 8.54 2.21
C THR A 36 45.83 9.64 3.18
N LEU A 37 47.01 10.21 2.94
CA LEU A 37 47.58 11.26 3.81
C LEU A 37 46.62 12.45 4.00
N THR A 38 45.83 12.76 2.98
CA THR A 38 44.79 13.80 3.01
C THR A 38 43.62 13.42 3.92
N GLN A 39 43.22 12.15 3.95
CA GLN A 39 42.20 11.61 4.84
C GLN A 39 42.68 11.61 6.29
N ARG A 40 43.93 11.18 6.54
CA ARG A 40 44.55 11.23 7.88
C ARG A 40 44.62 12.66 8.43
N LYS A 41 45.02 13.63 7.58
CA LYS A 41 45.08 15.05 7.97
C LYS A 41 43.69 15.62 8.29
N LYS A 42 42.67 15.26 7.51
CA LYS A 42 41.28 15.66 7.78
C LYS A 42 40.74 15.05 9.07
N ARG A 43 41.09 13.80 9.37
CA ARG A 43 40.70 13.12 10.62
C ARG A 43 41.30 13.82 11.84
N LEU A 44 42.61 14.04 11.81
CA LEU A 44 43.33 14.75 12.88
C LEU A 44 42.81 16.19 13.06
N ALA A 45 42.47 16.88 11.96
CA ALA A 45 41.87 18.21 12.04
C ALA A 45 40.48 18.18 12.71
N ARG A 46 39.64 17.19 12.39
CA ARG A 46 38.32 17.00 13.04
C ARG A 46 38.46 16.60 14.51
N GLU A 47 39.39 15.71 14.84
CA GLU A 47 39.68 15.32 16.23
C GLU A 47 40.20 16.52 17.05
N ALA A 48 41.04 17.37 16.45
CA ALA A 48 41.51 18.60 17.06
C ALA A 48 40.41 19.64 17.22
N GLU A 49 39.48 19.74 16.27
CA GLU A 49 38.30 20.61 16.35
C GLU A 49 37.33 20.15 17.46
N ILE A 50 37.09 18.83 17.57
CA ILE A 50 36.27 18.23 18.62
C ILE A 50 36.93 18.42 20.00
N LYS A 51 38.25 18.27 20.10
CA LYS A 51 39.01 18.45 21.35
C LYS A 51 39.19 19.92 21.73
N GLY A 52 39.27 20.81 20.74
CA GLY A 52 39.45 22.25 20.92
C GLY A 52 38.16 22.99 21.25
N ARG A 53 36.99 22.40 20.96
CA ARG A 53 35.70 22.97 21.32
C ARG A 53 35.45 22.81 22.83
N PRO A 54 35.27 23.89 23.60
CA PRO A 54 34.84 23.78 25.00
C PRO A 54 33.44 23.16 25.02
N LYS A 55 33.26 22.12 25.85
CA LYS A 55 31.97 21.45 26.00
C LYS A 55 30.93 22.45 26.51
N SER A 56 29.73 22.38 25.95
CA SER A 56 28.62 23.20 26.42
C SER A 56 28.18 22.78 27.82
N LYS A 57 27.52 23.69 28.55
CA LYS A 57 26.98 23.41 29.90
C LYS A 57 26.02 22.21 29.90
N ALA A 58 25.28 22.00 28.82
CA ALA A 58 24.35 20.87 28.67
C ALA A 58 25.10 19.54 28.48
N GLU A 59 26.16 19.52 27.67
CA GLU A 59 27.00 18.33 27.45
C GLU A 59 27.74 17.93 28.74
N LEU A 60 28.27 18.91 29.49
CA LEU A 60 28.93 18.66 30.77
C LEU A 60 27.96 18.05 31.79
N ALA A 61 26.73 18.56 31.87
CA ALA A 61 25.70 18.00 32.73
C ALA A 61 25.29 16.58 32.30
N GLN A 62 25.27 16.27 30.99
CA GLN A 62 25.01 14.91 30.51
C GLN A 62 26.16 13.95 30.86
N GLU A 63 27.41 14.38 30.74
CA GLU A 63 28.57 13.58 31.15
C GLU A 63 28.60 13.34 32.66
N GLU A 64 28.25 14.34 33.47
CA GLU A 64 28.11 14.18 34.93
C GLU A 64 27.01 13.16 35.27
N ARG A 65 25.85 13.24 34.59
CA ARG A 65 24.76 12.27 34.75
C ARG A 65 25.19 10.85 34.37
N LYS A 66 25.85 10.68 33.23
CA LYS A 66 26.36 9.38 32.78
C LYS A 66 27.38 8.82 33.77
N LYS A 67 28.34 9.61 34.22
CA LYS A 67 29.32 9.19 35.25
C LYS A 67 28.64 8.81 36.56
N ARG A 68 27.59 9.53 36.94
CA ARG A 68 26.79 9.22 38.13
C ARG A 68 26.04 7.90 37.96
N GLU A 69 25.39 7.69 36.82
CA GLU A 69 24.68 6.44 36.51
C GLU A 69 25.65 5.27 36.43
N GLU A 70 26.80 5.44 35.78
CA GLU A 70 27.88 4.45 35.74
C GLU A 70 28.37 4.11 37.16
N ALA A 71 28.56 5.10 38.03
CA ALA A 71 28.96 4.88 39.42
C ALA A 71 27.86 4.22 40.28
N LEU A 72 26.58 4.49 40.00
CA LEU A 72 25.45 3.80 40.64
C LEU A 72 25.30 2.37 40.11
N ASN A 73 25.61 2.14 38.83
CA ASN A 73 25.54 0.84 38.16
C ASN A 73 26.76 -0.05 38.45
N THR A 74 27.89 0.51 38.89
CA THR A 74 29.04 -0.26 39.39
C THR A 74 28.73 -0.81 40.78
N THR A 75 27.83 -1.81 40.83
CA THR A 75 27.33 -2.47 42.04
C THR A 75 28.32 -3.43 42.67
N THR A 76 29.30 -3.90 41.90
CA THR A 76 30.31 -4.87 42.36
C THR A 76 31.60 -4.17 42.77
N LEU A 77 32.02 -4.36 44.02
CA LEU A 77 33.32 -3.89 44.48
C LEU A 77 34.43 -4.67 43.75
N ASP A 78 35.33 -3.95 43.09
CA ASP A 78 36.49 -4.55 42.43
C ASP A 78 37.36 -5.30 43.46
N THR A 79 37.71 -6.55 43.12
CA THR A 79 38.57 -7.44 43.92
C THR A 79 39.97 -6.87 44.17
N SER A 80 40.40 -5.91 43.34
CA SER A 80 41.67 -5.19 43.50
C SER A 80 41.64 -4.15 44.61
N ASN A 81 40.45 -3.62 44.96
CA ASN A 81 40.29 -2.53 45.93
C ASN A 81 40.74 -2.96 47.33
N ARG A 82 41.48 -2.09 48.02
CA ARG A 82 41.93 -2.30 49.41
C ARG A 82 40.77 -2.61 50.35
N GLY A 83 39.60 -2.00 50.12
CA GLY A 83 38.38 -2.29 50.88
C GLY A 83 37.91 -3.73 50.75
N PHE A 84 37.94 -4.29 49.53
CA PHE A 84 37.60 -5.70 49.31
C PHE A 84 38.61 -6.63 50.01
N LYS A 85 39.91 -6.31 49.95
CA LYS A 85 40.96 -7.08 50.65
C LYS A 85 40.78 -7.09 52.18
N MET A 86 40.39 -5.96 52.78
CA MET A 86 40.07 -5.91 54.22
C MET A 86 38.82 -6.70 54.55
N MET A 87 37.77 -6.62 53.74
CA MET A 87 36.54 -7.40 53.96
C MET A 87 36.78 -8.91 53.80
N ALA A 88 37.57 -9.31 52.81
CA ALA A 88 37.96 -10.71 52.61
C ALA A 88 38.73 -11.25 53.84
N ALA A 89 39.62 -10.46 54.43
CA ALA A 89 40.33 -10.81 55.65
C ALA A 89 39.41 -10.94 56.88
N LEU A 90 38.31 -10.20 56.91
CA LEU A 90 37.26 -10.28 57.95
C LEU A 90 36.22 -11.39 57.67
N GLY A 91 36.43 -12.22 56.63
CA GLY A 91 35.59 -13.38 56.33
C GLY A 91 34.48 -13.13 55.32
N TYR A 92 34.47 -11.98 54.62
CA TYR A 92 33.55 -11.74 53.51
C TYR A 92 33.90 -12.64 52.32
N LYS A 93 32.92 -13.41 51.82
CA LYS A 93 33.05 -14.19 50.58
C LYS A 93 32.31 -13.48 49.46
N PRO A 94 32.93 -13.31 48.26
CA PRO A 94 32.26 -12.67 47.14
C PRO A 94 30.97 -13.44 46.80
N GLY A 95 29.86 -12.71 46.65
CA GLY A 95 28.54 -13.30 46.40
C GLY A 95 27.75 -13.71 47.64
N THR A 96 28.25 -13.43 48.85
CA THR A 96 27.49 -13.62 50.10
C THR A 96 27.04 -12.27 50.68
N ALA A 97 25.82 -12.22 51.23
CA ALA A 97 25.33 -11.02 51.88
C ALA A 97 25.98 -10.85 53.28
N LEU A 98 26.26 -9.61 53.66
CA LEU A 98 26.87 -9.29 54.95
C LEU A 98 25.84 -9.44 56.09
N GLY A 99 26.28 -9.93 57.25
CA GLY A 99 25.46 -10.08 58.47
C GLY A 99 25.08 -11.53 58.78
N ALA A 100 24.51 -11.77 59.97
CA ALA A 100 24.09 -13.11 60.38
C ALA A 100 22.91 -13.60 59.51
N ALA A 101 22.94 -14.87 59.12
CA ALA A 101 21.81 -15.48 58.45
C ALA A 101 20.60 -15.51 59.39
N PRO A 102 19.37 -15.26 58.89
CA PRO A 102 18.17 -15.36 59.70
C PRO A 102 18.09 -16.75 60.34
N ARG A 103 17.74 -16.84 61.63
CA ARG A 103 17.71 -18.08 62.44
C ARG A 103 16.74 -19.18 61.93
N THR A 104 16.09 -18.95 60.80
CA THR A 104 15.16 -19.85 60.14
C THR A 104 15.86 -20.87 59.23
N THR A 105 17.16 -20.70 58.95
CA THR A 105 17.98 -21.67 58.24
C THR A 105 18.73 -22.53 59.25
N THR A 106 18.21 -23.72 59.56
CA THR A 106 18.97 -24.74 60.29
C THR A 106 20.19 -25.16 59.46
N ALA A 107 21.24 -25.63 60.13
CA ALA A 107 22.56 -25.94 59.55
C ALA A 107 22.55 -26.95 58.38
N ASP A 108 21.44 -27.64 58.16
CA ASP A 108 21.22 -28.58 57.06
C ASP A 108 20.25 -28.00 56.02
N GLY A 109 20.65 -26.95 55.28
CA GLY A 109 20.22 -26.58 53.93
C GLY A 109 18.76 -26.76 53.46
N SER A 110 17.77 -26.88 54.34
CA SER A 110 16.41 -27.34 54.02
C SER A 110 15.33 -26.52 54.75
N GLY A 111 15.64 -25.26 55.05
CA GLY A 111 14.65 -24.24 55.40
C GLY A 111 14.38 -23.37 54.18
N GLY A 112 13.25 -23.54 53.51
CA GLY A 112 12.86 -22.84 52.27
C GLY A 112 12.55 -21.34 52.41
N GLY A 113 13.19 -20.64 53.34
CA GLY A 113 13.15 -19.18 53.41
C GLY A 113 14.17 -18.59 52.44
N LYS A 114 13.72 -17.75 51.51
CA LYS A 114 14.64 -16.96 50.67
C LYS A 114 15.45 -16.03 51.57
N ASP A 115 16.73 -15.92 51.28
CA ASP A 115 17.63 -15.06 52.02
C ASP A 115 17.34 -13.61 51.62
N ASP A 116 16.59 -12.87 52.43
CA ASP A 116 16.14 -11.49 52.12
C ASP A 116 17.26 -10.44 52.28
N ARG A 117 18.51 -10.88 52.50
CA ARG A 117 19.66 -10.00 52.67
C ARG A 117 20.10 -9.46 51.31
N LEU A 118 20.18 -8.14 51.21
CA LEU A 118 20.59 -7.45 49.99
C LEU A 118 22.07 -7.73 49.68
N LEU A 119 22.33 -8.21 48.48
CA LEU A 119 23.67 -8.42 47.93
C LEU A 119 24.22 -7.14 47.26
N GLU A 120 23.31 -6.27 46.81
CA GLU A 120 23.62 -5.05 46.10
C GLU A 120 23.21 -3.82 46.92
N PRO A 121 23.94 -2.69 46.80
CA PRO A 121 23.52 -1.43 47.41
C PRO A 121 22.11 -1.03 46.97
N ILE A 122 21.37 -0.37 47.86
CA ILE A 122 20.02 0.13 47.55
C ILE A 122 20.11 1.17 46.43
N GLY A 123 19.39 0.93 45.33
CA GLY A 123 19.29 1.86 44.21
C GLY A 123 18.66 3.19 44.64
N LEU A 124 19.35 4.30 44.35
CA LEU A 124 18.85 5.64 44.62
C LEU A 124 18.26 6.25 43.35
N GLU A 125 16.96 6.56 43.37
CA GLU A 125 16.30 7.29 42.29
C GLU A 125 16.49 8.80 42.46
N MET A 126 17.32 9.38 41.60
CA MET A 126 17.57 10.82 41.57
C MET A 126 16.39 11.54 40.92
N ARG A 127 15.63 12.31 41.69
CA ARG A 127 14.55 13.15 41.15
C ARG A 127 15.16 14.33 40.40
N GLU A 128 15.15 14.27 39.07
CA GLU A 128 15.72 15.33 38.22
C GLU A 128 14.78 16.54 38.05
N SER A 129 13.50 16.38 38.39
CA SER A 129 12.51 17.43 38.26
C SER A 129 11.86 17.75 39.61
N ARG A 130 11.49 19.03 39.79
CA ARG A 130 10.66 19.49 40.91
C ARG A 130 9.18 19.11 40.73
N SER A 131 8.90 18.06 39.97
CA SER A 131 7.53 17.61 39.73
C SER A 131 6.94 16.96 40.99
N GLY A 132 5.62 16.82 41.06
CA GLY A 132 4.97 16.12 42.18
C GLY A 132 5.35 14.64 42.19
N ILE A 133 5.39 14.01 43.37
CA ILE A 133 5.52 12.56 43.48
C ILE A 133 4.28 11.95 42.78
N GLY A 134 4.48 11.17 41.72
CA GLY A 134 3.40 10.56 40.91
C GLY A 134 3.12 11.19 39.53
N ALA A 135 3.66 12.37 39.23
CA ALA A 135 3.44 13.04 37.94
C ALA A 135 4.04 12.29 36.74
N ASP A 136 5.14 11.58 36.94
CA ASP A 136 5.82 10.82 35.88
C ASP A 136 5.07 9.53 35.53
N ALA A 137 4.37 8.92 36.49
CA ALA A 137 3.51 7.76 36.25
C ALA A 137 2.28 8.13 35.41
N GLU A 138 1.66 9.29 35.68
CA GLU A 138 0.51 9.76 34.91
C GLU A 138 0.89 10.15 33.48
N LYS A 139 2.05 10.80 33.30
CA LYS A 139 2.60 11.10 31.96
C LYS A 139 2.91 9.83 31.17
N LYS A 140 3.47 8.81 31.81
CA LYS A 140 3.79 7.52 31.16
C LYS A 140 2.52 6.76 30.75
N ARG A 141 1.44 6.88 31.52
CA ARG A 141 0.13 6.32 31.15
C ARG A 141 -0.45 7.05 29.94
N LYS A 142 -0.47 8.39 29.96
CA LYS A 142 -0.95 9.23 28.85
C LYS A 142 -0.18 8.98 27.55
N PHE A 143 1.15 8.86 27.63
CA PHE A 143 1.97 8.56 26.46
C PHE A 143 1.68 7.19 25.85
N ARG A 144 1.42 6.17 26.68
CA ARG A 144 1.06 4.83 26.20
C ARG A 144 -0.29 4.83 25.48
N GLU A 145 -1.29 5.49 26.09
CA GLU A 145 -2.63 5.64 25.52
C GLU A 145 -2.60 6.37 24.18
N GLU A 146 -1.79 7.42 24.05
CA GLU A 146 -1.64 8.17 22.79
C GLU A 146 -0.95 7.34 21.69
N VAL A 147 0.06 6.53 22.05
CA VAL A 147 0.72 5.63 21.11
C VAL A 147 -0.22 4.51 20.65
N GLU A 148 -1.01 3.94 21.56
CA GLU A 148 -2.02 2.93 21.24
C GLU A 148 -3.11 3.52 20.34
N ALA A 149 -3.63 4.71 20.64
CA ALA A 149 -4.60 5.41 19.80
C ALA A 149 -4.05 5.71 18.40
N ARG A 150 -2.78 6.11 18.29
CA ARG A 150 -2.12 6.33 16.99
C ARG A 150 -1.95 5.02 16.20
N GLN A 151 -1.57 3.93 16.86
CA GLN A 151 -1.47 2.61 16.23
C GLN A 151 -2.83 2.09 15.77
N GLU A 152 -3.90 2.32 16.54
CA GLU A 152 -5.27 1.97 16.14
C GLU A 152 -5.73 2.80 14.93
N ALA A 153 -5.43 4.10 14.90
CA ALA A 153 -5.73 4.94 13.76
C ALA A 153 -4.98 4.47 12.50
N ASP A 154 -3.71 4.10 12.62
CA ASP A 154 -2.92 3.57 11.51
C ASP A 154 -3.43 2.20 11.04
N LYS A 155 -3.90 1.33 11.95
CA LYS A 155 -4.54 0.05 11.60
C LYS A 155 -5.86 0.27 10.86
N LYS A 156 -6.73 1.17 11.36
CA LYS A 156 -8.00 1.53 10.71
C LYS A 156 -7.77 2.08 9.30
N ARG A 157 -6.80 2.99 9.13
CA ARG A 157 -6.41 3.53 7.82
C ARG A 157 -5.90 2.45 6.86
N LYS A 158 -5.16 1.45 7.35
CA LYS A 158 -4.68 0.34 6.51
C LYS A 158 -5.80 -0.60 6.08
N VAL A 159 -6.75 -0.89 6.98
CA VAL A 159 -7.94 -1.70 6.65
C VAL A 159 -8.80 -0.96 5.62
N GLU A 160 -9.08 0.33 5.84
CA GLU A 160 -9.82 1.18 4.91
C GLU A 160 -9.12 1.28 3.53
N ALA A 161 -7.78 1.39 3.50
CA ALA A 161 -7.02 1.36 2.26
C ALA A 161 -7.06 0.00 1.54
N GLY A 162 -7.18 -1.11 2.29
CA GLY A 162 -7.40 -2.45 1.74
C GLY A 162 -8.77 -2.59 1.09
N GLU A 163 -9.82 -2.19 1.82
CA GLU A 163 -11.21 -2.18 1.33
C GLU A 163 -11.37 -1.28 0.10
N PHE A 164 -10.68 -0.13 0.06
CA PHE A 164 -10.67 0.74 -1.12
C PHE A 164 -10.05 0.04 -2.34
N ARG A 165 -8.94 -0.68 -2.17
CA ARG A 165 -8.28 -1.41 -3.28
C ARG A 165 -9.15 -2.53 -3.81
N GLU A 166 -9.77 -3.30 -2.93
CA GLU A 166 -10.69 -4.38 -3.32
C GLU A 166 -11.91 -3.84 -4.05
N ARG A 167 -12.49 -2.73 -3.56
CA ARG A 167 -13.60 -2.05 -4.25
C ARG A 167 -13.21 -1.59 -5.66
N GLN A 168 -12.02 -1.00 -5.81
CA GLN A 168 -11.50 -0.56 -7.10
C GLN A 168 -11.10 -1.72 -8.02
N GLN A 169 -10.78 -2.90 -7.48
CA GLN A 169 -10.60 -4.11 -8.29
C GLN A 169 -11.93 -4.61 -8.82
N LYS A 170 -12.93 -4.78 -7.94
CA LYS A 170 -14.30 -5.20 -8.33
C LYS A 170 -14.93 -4.25 -9.35
N GLU A 171 -14.87 -2.93 -9.13
CA GLU A 171 -15.41 -1.95 -10.08
C GLU A 171 -14.72 -2.03 -11.46
N ARG A 172 -13.42 -2.32 -11.50
CA ARG A 172 -12.69 -2.49 -12.77
C ARG A 172 -13.04 -3.81 -13.46
N GLU A 173 -13.19 -4.88 -12.68
CA GLU A 173 -13.63 -6.19 -13.17
C GLU A 173 -15.04 -6.09 -13.74
N GLU A 174 -15.99 -5.48 -13.03
CA GLU A 174 -17.35 -5.23 -13.50
C GLU A 174 -17.34 -4.41 -14.80
N LYS A 175 -16.59 -3.30 -14.88
CA LYS A 175 -16.47 -2.51 -16.12
C LYS A 175 -15.84 -3.28 -17.28
N LYS A 176 -14.89 -4.18 -17.00
CA LYS A 176 -14.29 -5.06 -18.01
C LYS A 176 -15.36 -6.02 -18.54
N MET A 177 -16.13 -6.64 -17.64
CA MET A 177 -17.23 -7.54 -17.98
C MET A 177 -18.34 -6.81 -18.75
N GLU A 178 -18.71 -5.59 -18.36
CA GLU A 178 -19.68 -4.75 -19.09
C GLU A 178 -19.19 -4.47 -20.51
N GLY A 179 -17.90 -4.15 -20.68
CA GLY A 179 -17.28 -3.98 -21.99
C GLY A 179 -17.32 -5.25 -22.83
N GLN A 180 -17.12 -6.42 -22.23
CA GLN A 180 -17.24 -7.72 -22.89
C GLN A 180 -18.69 -8.03 -23.28
N VAL A 181 -19.68 -7.75 -22.42
CA VAL A 181 -21.11 -7.89 -22.73
C VAL A 181 -21.45 -7.06 -23.96
N TRP A 182 -21.02 -5.80 -23.99
CA TRP A 182 -21.30 -4.91 -25.12
C TRP A 182 -20.61 -5.38 -26.41
N ALA A 183 -19.39 -5.92 -26.30
CA ALA A 183 -18.70 -6.55 -27.43
C ALA A 183 -19.41 -7.82 -27.92
N ALA A 184 -19.92 -8.65 -27.01
CA ALA A 184 -20.67 -9.86 -27.35
C ALA A 184 -22.00 -9.52 -28.03
N MET A 185 -22.76 -8.53 -27.52
CA MET A 185 -23.99 -8.03 -28.15
C MET A 185 -23.74 -7.58 -29.60
N LYS A 186 -22.63 -6.87 -29.86
CA LYS A 186 -22.24 -6.45 -31.22
C LYS A 186 -21.88 -7.61 -32.13
N VAL A 187 -21.27 -8.67 -31.58
CA VAL A 187 -20.96 -9.88 -32.35
C VAL A 187 -22.27 -10.59 -32.72
N CYS A 188 -23.21 -10.71 -31.79
CA CYS A 188 -24.53 -11.26 -32.07
C CYS A 188 -25.25 -10.46 -33.17
N GLU A 189 -25.32 -9.14 -33.05
CA GLU A 189 -25.93 -8.27 -34.07
C GLU A 189 -25.29 -8.46 -35.45
N ARG A 190 -23.95 -8.49 -35.52
CA ARG A 190 -23.25 -8.70 -36.80
C ARG A 190 -23.57 -10.06 -37.43
N LEU A 191 -23.56 -11.13 -36.63
CA LEU A 191 -23.85 -12.48 -37.14
C LEU A 191 -25.32 -12.61 -37.57
N ASP A 192 -26.25 -11.95 -36.86
CA ASP A 192 -27.66 -11.88 -37.22
C ASP A 192 -27.86 -11.11 -38.54
N GLU A 193 -27.15 -10.01 -38.74
CA GLU A 193 -27.13 -9.25 -40.00
C GLU A 193 -26.54 -10.07 -41.16
N GLU A 194 -25.47 -10.84 -40.92
CA GLU A 194 -24.87 -11.73 -41.92
C GLU A 194 -25.85 -12.83 -42.36
N ASP A 195 -26.55 -13.45 -41.42
CA ASP A 195 -27.56 -14.49 -41.71
C ASP A 195 -28.82 -13.92 -42.36
N ASP A 196 -29.30 -12.75 -41.94
CA ASP A 196 -30.36 -12.01 -42.64
C ASP A 196 -29.98 -11.73 -44.11
N LEU A 197 -28.70 -11.40 -44.35
CA LEU A 197 -28.18 -11.18 -45.69
C LEU A 197 -28.14 -12.49 -46.48
N GLU A 198 -27.58 -13.56 -45.91
CA GLU A 198 -27.54 -14.91 -46.52
C GLU A 198 -28.94 -15.44 -46.87
N GLN A 199 -29.92 -15.26 -45.98
CA GLN A 199 -31.32 -15.65 -46.23
C GLN A 199 -32.00 -14.78 -47.30
N SER A 200 -31.56 -13.53 -47.46
CA SER A 200 -32.12 -12.63 -48.48
C SER A 200 -31.59 -12.87 -49.90
N VAL A 201 -30.50 -13.62 -50.07
CA VAL A 201 -29.88 -13.84 -51.40
C VAL A 201 -30.63 -14.89 -52.24
N ASP A 202 -31.57 -15.64 -51.66
CA ASP A 202 -32.39 -16.65 -52.37
C ASP A 202 -33.60 -16.08 -53.15
N GLY A 203 -33.71 -14.75 -53.34
CA GLY A 203 -34.78 -14.20 -54.18
C GLY A 203 -34.75 -12.70 -54.44
N LYS A 204 -33.99 -12.28 -55.46
CA LYS A 204 -34.00 -10.97 -56.16
C LYS A 204 -33.88 -9.69 -55.29
N PRO A 205 -32.85 -8.86 -55.50
CA PRO A 205 -32.80 -7.55 -54.86
C PRO A 205 -33.76 -6.59 -55.58
N ASP A 206 -34.85 -6.21 -54.93
CA ASP A 206 -35.68 -5.09 -55.37
C ASP A 206 -34.93 -3.77 -55.08
N PRO A 207 -34.52 -2.99 -56.09
CA PRO A 207 -33.73 -1.75 -55.91
C PRO A 207 -34.55 -0.59 -55.29
N ALA A 208 -35.82 -0.83 -54.93
CA ALA A 208 -36.71 0.15 -54.31
C ALA A 208 -36.71 0.10 -52.78
N GLN A 209 -36.01 -0.88 -52.16
CA GLN A 209 -35.82 -0.88 -50.72
C GLN A 209 -34.71 0.12 -50.37
N LYS A 210 -35.14 1.37 -50.10
CA LYS A 210 -34.40 2.38 -49.33
C LYS A 210 -33.65 1.73 -48.14
N PRO A 211 -32.54 2.31 -47.65
CA PRO A 211 -31.76 1.74 -46.54
C PRO A 211 -32.70 1.24 -45.46
N ARG A 212 -32.57 -0.06 -45.18
CA ARG A 212 -33.55 -0.90 -44.48
C ARG A 212 -34.25 -0.14 -43.36
N ARG A 213 -35.56 0.04 -43.52
CA ARG A 213 -36.49 0.50 -42.47
C ARG A 213 -36.09 -0.18 -41.16
N SER A 214 -35.94 0.57 -40.08
CA SER A 214 -35.61 -0.01 -38.77
C SER A 214 -36.63 -1.09 -38.45
N LYS A 215 -36.18 -2.34 -38.30
CA LYS A 215 -37.03 -3.42 -37.78
C LYS A 215 -37.60 -2.92 -36.43
N PRO A 216 -38.88 -3.20 -36.13
CA PRO A 216 -39.44 -2.81 -34.82
C PRO A 216 -38.58 -3.44 -33.72
N LEU A 217 -38.36 -2.73 -32.60
CA LEU A 217 -37.41 -3.15 -31.56
C LEU A 217 -37.71 -4.55 -31.02
N LYS A 218 -39.00 -4.92 -30.93
CA LYS A 218 -39.47 -6.24 -30.48
C LYS A 218 -39.10 -7.39 -31.41
N ALA A 219 -38.81 -7.13 -32.68
CA ALA A 219 -38.36 -8.18 -33.62
C ALA A 219 -36.89 -8.57 -33.38
N VAL A 220 -36.10 -7.73 -32.72
CA VAL A 220 -34.71 -8.02 -32.36
C VAL A 220 -34.68 -8.90 -31.11
N ASN A 221 -33.74 -9.84 -31.03
CA ASN A 221 -33.55 -10.69 -29.86
C ASN A 221 -33.25 -9.86 -28.60
N VAL A 222 -33.91 -10.20 -27.49
CA VAL A 222 -33.77 -9.53 -26.18
C VAL A 222 -32.30 -9.38 -25.75
N LEU A 223 -31.45 -10.36 -26.06
CA LEU A 223 -30.03 -10.38 -25.67
C LEU A 223 -29.21 -9.20 -26.20
N TRP A 224 -29.53 -8.66 -27.39
CA TRP A 224 -28.88 -7.47 -27.95
C TRP A 224 -29.85 -6.34 -28.32
N ARG A 225 -31.15 -6.49 -28.04
CA ARG A 225 -32.16 -5.43 -28.24
C ARG A 225 -31.80 -4.14 -27.52
N GLY A 226 -31.24 -4.22 -26.31
CA GLY A 226 -30.73 -3.06 -25.57
C GLY A 226 -29.68 -2.26 -26.33
N LEU A 227 -28.79 -2.91 -27.09
CA LEU A 227 -27.79 -2.23 -27.93
C LEU A 227 -28.45 -1.41 -29.04
N VAL A 228 -29.46 -1.99 -29.71
CA VAL A 228 -30.22 -1.35 -30.78
C VAL A 228 -31.05 -0.20 -30.23
N LYS A 229 -31.72 -0.40 -29.09
CA LYS A 229 -32.48 0.64 -28.37
C LYS A 229 -31.58 1.81 -27.96
N GLN A 230 -30.41 1.54 -27.37
CA GLN A 230 -29.44 2.58 -26.99
C GLN A 230 -28.93 3.37 -28.20
N ARG A 231 -28.69 2.71 -29.34
CA ARG A 231 -28.31 3.38 -30.59
C ARG A 231 -29.43 4.30 -31.10
N ALA A 232 -30.66 3.82 -31.10
CA ALA A 232 -31.83 4.59 -31.50
C ALA A 232 -32.11 5.78 -30.57
N ILE A 233 -31.94 5.61 -29.25
CA ILE A 233 -32.03 6.70 -28.26
C ILE A 233 -30.94 7.75 -28.51
N ASN A 234 -29.69 7.33 -28.71
CA ASN A 234 -28.60 8.27 -28.98
C ASN A 234 -28.81 9.04 -30.29
N GLU A 235 -29.38 8.39 -31.30
CA GLU A 235 -29.75 9.01 -32.56
C GLU A 235 -30.92 10.00 -32.36
N ARG A 236 -31.94 9.64 -31.58
CA ARG A 236 -33.02 10.55 -31.16
C ARG A 236 -32.48 11.76 -30.41
N ASP A 237 -31.63 11.58 -29.41
CA ASP A 237 -31.04 12.67 -28.63
C ASP A 237 -30.14 13.56 -29.49
N ARG A 238 -29.33 12.98 -30.39
CA ARG A 238 -28.56 13.74 -31.38
C ARG A 238 -29.47 14.59 -32.26
N ARG A 239 -30.59 14.04 -32.72
CA ARG A 239 -31.59 14.76 -33.52
C ARG A 239 -32.27 15.86 -32.71
N MET A 240 -32.71 15.57 -31.48
CA MET A 240 -33.32 16.55 -30.58
C MET A 240 -32.37 17.71 -30.28
N ARG A 241 -31.08 17.41 -30.03
CA ARG A 241 -30.05 18.46 -29.88
C ARG A 241 -29.89 19.25 -31.16
N TYR A 242 -29.83 18.60 -32.31
CA TYR A 242 -29.73 19.28 -33.61
C TYR A 242 -30.94 20.19 -33.88
N ASP A 243 -32.17 19.71 -33.64
CA ASP A 243 -33.40 20.48 -33.79
C ASP A 243 -33.47 21.65 -32.79
N LEU A 244 -33.03 21.44 -31.54
CA LEU A 244 -32.89 22.51 -30.55
C LEU A 244 -31.88 23.56 -31.00
N TYR A 245 -30.69 23.16 -31.47
CA TYR A 245 -29.70 24.09 -32.01
C TYR A 245 -30.23 24.82 -33.25
N GLN A 246 -30.95 24.12 -34.12
CA GLN A 246 -31.51 24.68 -35.35
C GLN A 246 -32.63 25.67 -35.04
N SER A 247 -33.51 25.37 -34.10
CA SER A 247 -34.58 26.26 -33.65
C SER A 247 -34.05 27.49 -32.92
N LEU A 248 -32.96 27.37 -32.15
CA LEU A 248 -32.27 28.52 -31.54
C LEU A 248 -31.58 29.43 -32.57
N SER A 249 -31.14 28.87 -33.70
CA SER A 249 -30.51 29.62 -34.79
C SER A 249 -31.50 30.28 -35.75
N ARG A 250 -32.75 29.77 -35.84
CA ARG A 250 -33.84 30.38 -36.59
C ARG A 250 -34.45 31.52 -35.78
N ARG A 251 -34.54 32.71 -36.38
CA ARG A 251 -35.29 33.82 -35.77
C ARG A 251 -36.80 33.49 -35.75
N PRO A 252 -37.55 33.85 -34.69
CA PRO A 252 -39.00 33.63 -34.61
C PRO A 252 -39.79 34.16 -35.81
N ASP A 253 -39.28 35.22 -36.44
CA ASP A 253 -39.78 35.90 -37.64
C ASP A 253 -39.64 35.08 -38.96
N TYR A 254 -38.97 33.93 -38.93
CA TYR A 254 -38.87 32.96 -40.05
C TYR A 254 -39.84 31.78 -39.93
N ILE A 255 -40.74 31.79 -38.94
CA ILE A 255 -41.82 30.81 -38.79
C ILE A 255 -43.03 31.39 -39.53
N ASP A 256 -43.29 30.91 -40.74
CA ASP A 256 -44.45 31.30 -41.52
C ASP A 256 -45.70 30.59 -40.95
N PRO A 257 -46.67 31.32 -40.36
CA PRO A 257 -47.89 30.71 -39.82
C PRO A 257 -48.80 30.15 -40.91
N ASP A 258 -48.56 30.50 -42.18
CA ASP A 258 -49.32 30.02 -43.33
C ASP A 258 -48.62 28.82 -44.03
N GLU A 259 -47.50 28.28 -43.50
CA GLU A 259 -46.85 27.06 -44.04
C GLU A 259 -47.85 25.88 -44.03
N GLU A 260 -48.18 25.36 -45.22
CA GLU A 260 -49.12 24.24 -45.35
C GLU A 260 -48.50 22.95 -44.80
N LYS A 261 -49.36 22.03 -44.30
CA LYS A 261 -48.92 20.73 -43.78
C LYS A 261 -48.14 19.91 -44.82
N GLU A 262 -48.46 20.08 -46.10
CA GLU A 262 -47.75 19.43 -47.21
C GLU A 262 -46.33 19.98 -47.39
N ASP A 263 -46.13 21.29 -47.26
CA ASP A 263 -44.80 21.91 -47.30
C ASP A 263 -43.95 21.50 -46.09
N GLN A 264 -44.59 21.40 -44.91
CA GLN A 264 -43.95 20.88 -43.71
C GLN A 264 -43.47 19.42 -43.88
N MET A 265 -44.27 18.61 -44.59
CA MET A 265 -43.97 17.21 -44.88
C MET A 265 -42.88 17.08 -45.97
N ALA A 266 -42.92 17.93 -47.00
CA ALA A 266 -41.89 18.02 -48.04
C ALA A 266 -40.51 18.47 -47.49
N MET A 267 -40.51 19.29 -46.43
CA MET A 267 -39.32 19.69 -45.68
C MET A 267 -38.85 18.64 -44.65
N GLY A 268 -39.51 17.46 -44.58
CA GLY A 268 -39.10 16.31 -43.78
C GLY A 268 -39.29 16.47 -42.26
N LYS A 269 -40.14 17.41 -41.82
CA LYS A 269 -40.18 17.84 -40.41
C LYS A 269 -40.88 16.90 -39.42
N LYS A 270 -41.63 15.84 -39.80
CA LYS A 270 -42.52 15.19 -38.81
C LYS A 270 -42.87 13.69 -38.91
N THR A 271 -43.28 13.15 -40.06
CA THR A 271 -44.10 11.92 -40.03
C THR A 271 -43.38 10.59 -39.80
N GLU A 272 -42.22 10.34 -40.42
CA GLU A 272 -41.48 9.07 -40.20
C GLU A 272 -40.73 9.04 -38.85
N LEU A 273 -40.58 10.22 -38.22
CA LEU A 273 -39.81 10.40 -37.00
C LEU A 273 -40.66 10.04 -35.76
N GLU A 274 -41.94 10.41 -35.79
CA GLU A 274 -42.91 10.11 -34.74
C GLU A 274 -43.13 8.60 -34.56
N GLU A 275 -43.11 7.80 -35.64
CA GLU A 275 -43.29 6.35 -35.56
C GLU A 275 -42.14 5.64 -34.83
N VAL A 276 -40.88 6.04 -35.08
CA VAL A 276 -39.70 5.45 -34.42
C VAL A 276 -39.63 5.86 -32.95
N ASP A 277 -40.06 7.08 -32.62
CA ASP A 277 -40.07 7.58 -31.25
C ASP A 277 -41.11 6.87 -30.37
N VAL A 278 -42.28 6.53 -30.93
CA VAL A 278 -43.34 5.76 -30.23
C VAL A 278 -42.87 4.35 -29.88
N ASP A 279 -42.16 3.68 -30.80
CA ASP A 279 -41.60 2.34 -30.53
C ASP A 279 -40.50 2.36 -29.45
N LEU A 280 -39.75 3.46 -29.33
CA LEU A 280 -38.70 3.62 -28.31
C LEU A 280 -39.24 3.83 -26.89
N ASP A 281 -40.37 4.52 -26.80
CA ASP A 281 -41.03 4.87 -25.54
C ASP A 281 -41.92 3.73 -25.01
N GLU A 282 -42.13 2.66 -25.78
CA GLU A 282 -42.81 1.46 -25.31
C GLU A 282 -41.97 0.72 -24.25
N GLU A 283 -42.57 0.45 -23.09
CA GLU A 283 -41.93 -0.31 -22.01
C GLU A 283 -41.83 -1.78 -22.41
N ASP A 284 -40.60 -2.30 -22.43
CA ASP A 284 -40.29 -3.68 -22.80
C ASP A 284 -39.92 -4.46 -21.53
N GLU A 285 -40.89 -5.15 -20.95
CA GLU A 285 -40.73 -5.91 -19.70
C GLU A 285 -39.63 -6.98 -19.81
N GLU A 286 -39.53 -7.67 -20.95
CA GLU A 286 -38.52 -8.72 -21.18
C GLU A 286 -37.11 -8.13 -21.22
N LEU A 287 -36.95 -6.96 -21.86
CA LEU A 287 -35.67 -6.26 -21.90
C LEU A 287 -35.29 -5.74 -20.52
N ASN A 288 -36.25 -5.21 -19.76
CA ASN A 288 -36.01 -4.73 -18.40
C ASN A 288 -35.57 -5.87 -17.48
N GLU A 289 -36.24 -7.03 -17.55
CA GLU A 289 -35.84 -8.23 -16.81
C GLU A 289 -34.40 -8.64 -17.17
N PHE A 290 -34.05 -8.66 -18.45
CA PHE A 290 -32.68 -8.96 -18.88
C PHE A 290 -31.67 -7.91 -18.39
N GLU A 291 -32.01 -6.62 -18.43
CA GLU A 291 -31.17 -5.52 -17.96
C GLU A 291 -31.00 -5.51 -16.43
N THR A 292 -31.91 -6.10 -15.67
CA THR A 292 -31.76 -6.23 -14.20
C THR A 292 -30.83 -7.37 -13.77
N LEU A 293 -30.51 -8.31 -14.66
CA LEU A 293 -29.59 -9.41 -14.35
C LEU A 293 -28.16 -8.92 -14.10
N GLU A 294 -27.38 -9.72 -13.38
CA GLU A 294 -25.96 -9.44 -13.15
C GLU A 294 -25.18 -9.44 -14.48
N VAL A 295 -24.12 -8.62 -14.56
CA VAL A 295 -23.28 -8.51 -15.77
C VAL A 295 -22.67 -9.87 -16.17
N SER A 296 -22.31 -10.68 -15.18
CA SER A 296 -21.79 -12.05 -15.36
C SER A 296 -22.81 -12.99 -16.03
N GLU A 297 -24.06 -12.95 -15.59
CA GLU A 297 -25.16 -13.75 -16.15
C GLU A 297 -25.53 -13.30 -17.57
N LYS A 298 -25.53 -11.99 -17.82
CA LYS A 298 -25.75 -11.43 -19.17
C LYS A 298 -24.70 -11.93 -20.15
N LEU A 299 -23.42 -11.90 -19.75
CA LEU A 299 -22.33 -12.39 -20.59
C LEU A 299 -22.49 -13.88 -20.86
N SER A 300 -22.83 -14.66 -19.84
CA SER A 300 -22.99 -16.13 -19.96
C SER A 300 -24.10 -16.47 -20.96
N LYS A 301 -25.28 -15.84 -20.84
CA LYS A 301 -26.40 -16.04 -21.79
C LYS A 301 -26.03 -15.66 -23.23
N LEU A 302 -25.29 -14.57 -23.41
CA LEU A 302 -24.80 -14.15 -24.74
C LEU A 302 -23.81 -15.16 -25.34
N VAL A 303 -22.87 -15.66 -24.53
CA VAL A 303 -21.86 -16.63 -24.97
C VAL A 303 -22.49 -17.99 -25.27
N GLU A 304 -23.46 -18.44 -24.46
CA GLU A 304 -24.24 -19.65 -24.71
C GLU A 304 -25.01 -19.54 -26.02
N TYR A 305 -25.72 -18.43 -26.23
CA TYR A 305 -26.44 -18.18 -27.48
C TYR A 305 -25.52 -18.20 -28.71
N LEU A 306 -24.34 -17.57 -28.63
CA LEU A 306 -23.34 -17.58 -29.70
C LEU A 306 -22.85 -18.99 -30.03
N ARG A 307 -22.75 -19.88 -29.04
CA ARG A 307 -22.32 -21.27 -29.24
C ARG A 307 -23.42 -22.15 -29.80
N GLU A 308 -24.64 -22.01 -29.30
CA GLU A 308 -25.78 -22.84 -29.71
C GLU A 308 -26.25 -22.49 -31.13
N ARG A 309 -26.39 -21.20 -31.45
CA ARG A 309 -26.97 -20.76 -32.74
C ARG A 309 -25.95 -20.64 -33.86
N TRP A 310 -24.73 -20.23 -33.53
CA TRP A 310 -23.70 -19.89 -34.53
C TRP A 310 -22.46 -20.77 -34.46
N HIS A 311 -22.33 -21.62 -33.43
CA HIS A 311 -21.10 -22.36 -33.14
C HIS A 311 -19.89 -21.42 -33.09
N TYR A 312 -20.07 -20.25 -32.49
CA TYR A 312 -19.06 -19.21 -32.40
C TYR A 312 -18.53 -19.08 -30.97
N CYS A 313 -17.21 -19.12 -30.80
CA CYS A 313 -16.59 -18.85 -29.52
C CYS A 313 -16.19 -17.37 -29.39
N PHE A 314 -16.77 -16.68 -28.40
CA PHE A 314 -16.45 -15.28 -28.11
C PHE A 314 -14.97 -15.06 -27.77
N TRP A 315 -14.37 -15.98 -27.01
CA TRP A 315 -12.98 -15.87 -26.53
C TRP A 315 -11.96 -16.22 -27.62
N CYS A 316 -12.17 -17.32 -28.36
CA CYS A 316 -11.32 -17.69 -29.50
C CYS A 316 -11.56 -16.81 -30.75
N LYS A 317 -12.67 -16.08 -30.80
CA LYS A 317 -13.11 -15.22 -31.92
C LYS A 317 -13.22 -15.93 -33.26
N CYS A 318 -13.63 -17.20 -33.25
CA CYS A 318 -13.79 -18.01 -34.46
C CYS A 318 -15.10 -18.81 -34.43
N ARG A 319 -15.62 -19.06 -35.64
CA ARG A 319 -16.76 -19.93 -35.90
C ARG A 319 -16.24 -21.34 -36.15
N TYR A 320 -16.87 -22.32 -35.51
CA TYR A 320 -16.54 -23.73 -35.65
C TYR A 320 -17.61 -24.41 -36.51
N PRO A 321 -17.24 -25.47 -37.24
CA PRO A 321 -18.17 -26.22 -38.07
C PRO A 321 -19.04 -27.22 -37.28
N ASP A 322 -18.60 -27.64 -36.09
CA ASP A 322 -19.25 -28.71 -35.32
C ASP A 322 -19.99 -28.16 -34.08
N ASP A 323 -21.17 -28.71 -33.79
CA ASP A 323 -22.01 -28.36 -32.62
C ASP A 323 -21.29 -28.51 -31.28
N LYS A 324 -20.33 -29.45 -31.22
CA LYS A 324 -19.55 -29.76 -30.01
C LYS A 324 -18.31 -28.88 -29.86
N MET A 325 -18.00 -28.02 -30.83
CA MET A 325 -16.88 -27.08 -30.79
C MET A 325 -15.55 -27.78 -30.44
N GLU A 326 -15.24 -28.90 -31.10
CA GLU A 326 -14.05 -29.71 -30.79
C GLU A 326 -12.77 -28.86 -30.94
N GLY A 327 -12.11 -28.56 -29.81
CA GLY A 327 -10.92 -27.72 -29.74
C GLY A 327 -11.09 -26.38 -29.00
N CYS A 328 -12.30 -26.02 -28.55
CA CYS A 328 -12.50 -24.86 -27.70
C CYS A 328 -12.19 -25.19 -26.21
N PRO A 329 -11.29 -24.44 -25.53
CA PRO A 329 -10.85 -24.71 -24.16
C PRO A 329 -11.95 -24.72 -23.09
N GLY A 330 -13.01 -23.93 -23.26
CA GLY A 330 -14.10 -23.84 -22.29
C GLY A 330 -15.12 -22.77 -22.68
N THR A 331 -15.97 -22.33 -21.75
CA THR A 331 -16.99 -21.27 -21.97
C THR A 331 -16.62 -19.95 -21.31
N THR A 332 -15.69 -19.95 -20.36
CA THR A 332 -15.31 -18.78 -19.56
C THR A 332 -14.04 -18.12 -20.08
N GLU A 333 -13.78 -16.88 -19.65
CA GLU A 333 -12.53 -16.17 -19.98
C GLU A 333 -11.31 -16.94 -19.46
N GLU A 334 -11.39 -17.46 -18.23
CA GLU A 334 -10.30 -18.13 -17.52
C GLU A 334 -9.81 -19.40 -18.24
N ASP A 335 -10.69 -20.07 -18.99
CA ASP A 335 -10.33 -21.25 -19.76
C ASP A 335 -9.41 -20.94 -20.96
N HIS A 336 -9.32 -19.66 -21.36
CA HIS A 336 -8.64 -19.21 -22.58
C HIS A 336 -7.43 -18.28 -22.33
N ASP A 337 -7.08 -18.03 -21.06
CA ASP A 337 -5.94 -17.20 -20.66
C ASP A 337 -4.57 -17.90 -20.78
#